data_AF-A0A6M7XYJ3-F1
#
_entry.id   AF-A0A6M7XYJ3-F1
#
_cell.length_a   1.000
_cell.length_b   1.000
_cell.length_c   1.000
_cell.angle_alpha   90.00
_cell.angle_beta   90.00
_cell.angle_gamma   90.00
#
_symmetry.space_group_name_H-M   'P 1'
#
loop_
_entity.id
_entity.type
_entity.pdbx_description
1 polymer ?
#
loop_
_entity_poly.entity_id
_entity_poly.type
_entity_poly.pdbx_seq_one_letter_code
_entity_poly.pdbx_strand_id
1 'polypeptide(L)'
;MLSETDHSEDRVTRLERRLQRERRAREEAEWLLEAKSLELYNANNHLTVLANDLEMRVLDRTHELEASRQQAMFLAERDPLTTLANRFSFARDLDAAIRAAQLQGGSVQLLFVDLDRFKEINDNYGHAVGDAVLLGVADRLRAICKEQEVAGRLGGDEFGVICVTPVHSERAREMAAKVMEAMSKPIDCGRLQLIVSCSVGFASFPRNAADSPTLQRFADIALYRSKSAGRSTWTEFDETMAAELEHRQGLEAELRSAVAAREIEAWYQPIISTQSNRIIGVEALARWQHAQRGLILPGLFIPLAEESSLIVELGQAMIDRCCEEMYPLIREGCLDYVSINLSTRHLRSPSVVEQIAATLARHRFPPSALQLEITESLLLIDFEQAEERLSHFRALGIRIALDDFGAGYSSLSYIRRLPLDVIKIDRSFARDISSDRQAEAVVKAIVQLAQALDLDIIAEGIETESQALRLTSCGCFVQQGYLFGRPMPLSEITQYLEAGANPLQGYQSKPASQA
;
A
#
# COMPACT_ATOMS: atom_id res chain seq x y z
N MET A 1 106.81 86.12 35.24
CA MET A 1 105.77 85.94 34.20
C MET A 1 105.63 84.45 33.90
N LEU A 2 105.01 83.68 34.79
CA LEU A 2 104.89 82.21 34.71
C LEU A 2 103.47 81.73 35.10
N SER A 3 102.40 82.45 34.70
CA SER A 3 101.03 82.08 35.12
C SER A 3 99.94 82.11 34.04
N GLU A 4 100.29 82.24 32.75
CA GLU A 4 99.27 82.25 31.66
C GLU A 4 99.28 80.99 30.78
N THR A 5 100.36 80.21 30.77
CA THR A 5 100.45 78.98 29.95
C THR A 5 99.68 77.80 30.55
N ASP A 6 99.61 77.68 31.89
CA ASP A 6 98.97 76.57 32.63
C ASP A 6 97.43 76.56 32.50
N HIS A 7 96.80 77.73 32.31
CA HIS A 7 95.34 77.83 32.08
C HIS A 7 94.91 77.51 30.63
N SER A 8 95.84 77.52 29.68
CA SER A 8 95.56 77.30 28.27
C SER A 8 95.56 75.80 27.92
N GLU A 9 96.51 75.03 28.45
CA GLU A 9 96.55 73.57 28.30
C GLU A 9 95.33 72.89 28.96
N ASP A 10 94.95 73.33 30.17
CA ASP A 10 93.80 72.77 30.89
C ASP A 10 92.44 73.09 30.21
N ARG A 11 92.36 74.18 29.44
CA ARG A 11 91.18 74.48 28.58
C ARG A 11 91.11 73.61 27.34
N VAL A 12 92.24 73.35 26.69
CA VAL A 12 92.32 72.50 25.50
C VAL A 12 91.98 71.06 25.86
N THR A 13 92.55 70.52 26.95
CA THR A 13 92.24 69.15 27.41
C THR A 13 90.76 68.99 27.81
N ARG A 14 90.13 70.03 28.38
CA ARG A 14 88.67 70.02 28.66
C ARG A 14 87.83 70.00 27.38
N LEU A 15 88.22 70.76 26.35
CA LEU A 15 87.51 70.77 25.07
C LEU A 15 87.68 69.45 24.31
N GLU A 16 88.87 68.85 24.34
CA GLU A 16 89.12 67.53 23.75
C GLU A 16 88.31 66.43 24.42
N ARG A 17 88.25 66.41 25.76
CA ARG A 17 87.38 65.47 26.50
C ARG A 17 85.90 65.68 26.19
N ARG A 18 85.46 66.93 25.98
CA ARG A 18 84.08 67.23 25.59
C ARG A 18 83.78 66.77 24.17
N LEU A 19 84.67 67.04 23.21
CA LEU A 19 84.52 66.60 21.83
C LEU A 19 84.53 65.07 21.71
N GLN A 20 85.38 64.38 22.48
CA GLN A 20 85.43 62.93 22.51
C GLN A 20 84.17 62.32 23.15
N ARG A 21 83.60 62.96 24.18
CA ARG A 21 82.29 62.58 24.73
C ARG A 21 81.16 62.77 23.72
N GLU A 22 81.14 63.89 23.00
CA GLU A 22 80.12 64.15 21.97
C GLU A 22 80.24 63.16 20.78
N ARG A 23 81.46 62.86 20.32
CA ARG A 23 81.69 61.86 19.27
C ARG A 23 81.22 60.48 19.71
N ARG A 24 81.57 60.05 20.93
CA ARG A 24 81.13 58.76 21.47
C ARG A 24 79.62 58.70 21.66
N ALA A 25 79.00 59.76 22.16
CA ALA A 25 77.53 59.83 22.28
C ALA A 25 76.83 59.78 20.91
N ARG A 26 77.44 60.37 19.87
CA ARG A 26 76.93 60.30 18.51
C ARG A 26 77.07 58.91 17.89
N GLU A 27 78.22 58.26 18.06
CA GLU A 27 78.44 56.88 17.62
C GLU A 27 77.49 55.91 18.32
N GLU A 28 77.28 56.07 19.63
CA GLU A 28 76.30 55.29 20.41
C GLU A 28 74.86 55.54 19.92
N ALA A 29 74.51 56.79 19.57
CA ALA A 29 73.19 57.12 19.02
C ALA A 29 72.98 56.57 17.60
N GLU A 30 73.98 56.65 16.72
CA GLU A 30 73.94 56.09 15.36
C GLU A 30 73.81 54.55 15.43
N TRP A 31 74.58 53.89 16.30
CA TRP A 31 74.44 52.45 16.53
C TRP A 31 73.06 52.06 17.06
N LEU A 32 72.52 52.82 18.03
CA LEU A 32 71.18 52.56 18.57
C LEU A 32 70.09 52.73 17.49
N LEU A 33 70.23 53.73 16.62
CA LEU A 33 69.33 53.97 15.50
C LEU A 33 69.37 52.83 14.48
N GLU A 34 70.56 52.36 14.10
CA GLU A 34 70.72 51.23 13.18
C GLU A 34 70.13 49.95 13.78
N ALA A 35 70.44 49.66 15.04
CA ALA A 35 69.90 48.50 15.76
C ALA A 35 68.36 48.54 15.83
N LYS A 36 67.78 49.70 16.14
CA LYS A 36 66.32 49.90 16.18
C LYS A 36 65.68 49.83 14.79
N SER A 37 66.35 50.34 13.75
CA SER A 37 65.87 50.27 12.38
C SER A 37 65.81 48.82 11.89
N LEU A 38 66.83 48.02 12.21
CA LEU A 38 66.86 46.59 11.90
C LEU A 38 65.78 45.80 12.67
N GLU A 39 65.58 46.12 13.94
CA GLU A 39 64.51 45.52 14.76
C GLU A 39 63.12 45.82 14.18
N LEU A 40 62.85 47.07 13.81
CA LEU A 40 61.60 47.48 13.16
C LEU A 40 61.41 46.82 11.79
N TYR A 41 62.47 46.73 10.98
CA TYR A 41 62.42 46.06 9.69
C TYR A 41 62.05 44.58 9.84
N ASN A 42 62.69 43.87 10.77
CA ASN A 42 62.40 42.47 11.05
C ASN A 42 60.97 42.29 11.58
N ALA A 43 60.52 43.15 12.49
CA ALA A 43 59.15 43.14 13.00
C ALA A 43 58.12 43.37 11.89
N ASN A 44 58.37 44.31 10.98
CA ASN A 44 57.47 44.60 9.86
C ASN A 44 57.40 43.45 8.85
N ASN A 45 58.54 42.82 8.55
CA ASN A 45 58.55 41.61 7.72
C ASN A 45 57.77 40.46 8.37
N HIS A 46 57.93 40.27 9.69
CA HIS A 46 57.20 39.24 10.42
C HIS A 46 55.68 39.52 10.44
N LEU A 47 55.28 40.78 10.67
CA LEU A 47 53.88 41.20 10.60
C LEU A 47 53.29 40.98 9.20
N THR A 48 54.07 41.23 8.14
CA THR A 48 53.64 41.00 6.75
C THR A 48 53.35 39.52 6.49
N VAL A 49 54.23 38.63 6.96
CA VAL A 49 54.02 37.17 6.84
C VAL A 49 52.78 36.73 7.62
N LEU A 50 52.61 37.23 8.84
CA LEU A 50 51.45 36.91 9.67
C LEU A 50 50.13 37.44 9.06
N ALA A 51 50.15 38.64 8.48
CA ALA A 51 49.00 39.22 7.80
C ALA A 51 48.58 38.38 6.59
N ASN A 52 49.53 37.93 5.76
CA ASN A 52 49.26 37.06 4.63
C ASN A 52 48.72 35.68 5.07
N ASP A 53 49.29 35.08 6.13
CA ASP A 53 48.78 33.81 6.69
C ASP A 53 47.35 33.96 7.24
N LEU A 54 47.06 35.08 7.92
CA LEU A 54 45.71 35.38 8.39
C LEU A 54 44.74 35.57 7.22
N GLU A 55 45.13 36.28 6.17
CA GLU A 55 44.30 36.49 4.98
C GLU A 55 43.95 35.16 4.29
N MET A 56 44.92 34.26 4.13
CA MET A 56 44.69 32.91 3.61
C MET A 56 43.72 32.10 4.49
N ARG A 57 43.89 32.12 5.82
CA ARG A 57 42.97 31.42 6.74
C ARG A 57 41.55 32.00 6.70
N VAL A 58 41.41 33.32 6.55
CA VAL A 58 40.11 33.97 6.41
C VAL A 58 39.44 33.52 5.11
N LEU A 59 40.17 33.50 4.00
CA LEU A 59 39.66 33.03 2.71
C LEU A 59 39.18 31.58 2.78
N ASP A 60 40.02 30.67 3.31
CA ASP A 60 39.66 29.26 3.48
C ASP A 60 38.41 29.12 4.35
N ARG A 61 38.34 29.87 5.47
CA ARG A 61 37.19 29.81 6.37
C ARG A 61 35.91 30.37 5.73
N THR A 62 36.03 31.42 4.90
CA THR A 62 34.88 31.95 4.16
C THR A 62 34.35 30.94 3.15
N HIS A 63 35.21 30.24 2.41
CA HIS A 63 34.81 29.19 1.49
C HIS A 63 34.14 28.01 2.21
N GLU A 64 34.69 27.56 3.34
CA GLU A 64 34.08 26.51 4.16
C GLU A 64 32.68 26.91 4.66
N LEU A 65 32.52 28.15 5.13
CA LEU A 65 31.24 28.68 5.60
C LEU A 65 30.22 28.77 4.45
N GLU A 66 30.64 29.22 3.27
CA GLU A 66 29.77 29.29 2.09
C GLU A 66 29.33 27.91 1.63
N ALA A 67 30.24 26.94 1.54
CA ALA A 67 29.92 25.56 1.20
C ALA A 67 28.97 24.93 2.23
N SER A 68 29.24 25.13 3.53
CA SER A 68 28.36 24.66 4.60
C SER A 68 26.98 25.31 4.55
N ARG A 69 26.90 26.61 4.19
CA ARG A 69 25.63 27.32 4.07
C ARG A 69 24.82 26.81 2.88
N GLN A 70 25.47 26.60 1.73
CA GLN A 70 24.84 26.02 0.54
C GLN A 70 24.32 24.61 0.83
N GLN A 71 25.12 23.77 1.51
CA GLN A 71 24.69 22.43 1.91
C GLN A 71 23.51 22.46 2.89
N ALA A 72 23.55 23.37 3.87
CA ALA A 72 22.44 23.54 4.82
C ALA A 72 21.15 23.99 4.13
N MET A 73 21.24 24.93 3.18
CA MET A 73 20.09 25.35 2.37
C MET A 73 19.56 24.22 1.49
N PHE A 74 20.46 23.44 0.87
CA PHE A 74 20.07 22.28 0.08
C PHE A 74 19.31 21.25 0.92
N LEU A 75 19.83 20.87 2.09
CA LEU A 75 19.16 19.90 2.97
C LEU A 75 17.85 20.43 3.58
N ALA A 76 17.75 21.75 3.78
CA ALA A 76 16.53 22.37 4.26
C ALA A 76 15.39 22.32 3.24
N GLU A 77 15.70 22.28 1.94
CA GLU A 77 14.70 22.38 0.87
C GLU A 77 14.59 21.15 -0.04
N ARG A 78 15.61 20.28 -0.08
CA ARG A 78 15.68 19.16 -1.02
C ARG A 78 15.79 17.82 -0.31
N ASP A 79 15.19 16.80 -0.91
CA ASP A 79 15.38 15.42 -0.49
C ASP A 79 16.82 14.97 -0.86
N PRO A 80 17.61 14.45 0.08
CA PRO A 80 19.03 14.17 -0.15
C PRO A 80 19.28 13.05 -1.15
N LEU A 81 18.31 12.14 -1.35
CA LEU A 81 18.41 11.07 -2.33
C LEU A 81 17.99 11.56 -3.71
N THR A 82 16.76 12.06 -3.84
CA THR A 82 16.14 12.34 -5.14
C THR A 82 16.40 13.75 -5.66
N THR A 83 16.86 14.67 -4.81
CA THR A 83 17.04 16.12 -5.08
C THR A 83 15.76 16.87 -5.45
N LEU A 84 14.60 16.22 -5.34
CA LEU A 84 13.28 16.86 -5.45
C LEU A 84 13.02 17.75 -4.23
N ALA A 85 11.95 18.55 -4.29
CA ALA A 85 11.46 19.26 -3.11
C ALA A 85 11.22 18.27 -1.96
N ASN A 86 11.73 18.57 -0.76
CA ASN A 86 11.40 17.76 0.40
C ASN A 86 9.98 18.10 0.89
N ARG A 87 9.46 17.32 1.85
CA ARG A 87 8.13 17.55 2.41
C ARG A 87 7.90 18.99 2.90
N PHE A 88 8.91 19.62 3.49
CA PHE A 88 8.81 20.97 4.04
C PHE A 88 8.70 22.02 2.93
N SER A 89 9.59 22.00 1.93
CA SER A 89 9.54 22.94 0.81
C SER A 89 8.31 22.71 -0.06
N PHE A 90 7.91 21.46 -0.27
CA PHE A 90 6.72 21.12 -1.04
C PHE A 90 5.45 21.71 -0.41
N ALA A 91 5.28 21.58 0.92
CA ALA A 91 4.16 22.19 1.63
C ALA A 91 4.18 23.73 1.56
N ARG A 92 5.37 24.33 1.70
CA ARG A 92 5.56 25.78 1.56
C ARG A 92 5.18 26.28 0.15
N ASP A 93 5.60 25.56 -0.88
CA ASP A 93 5.35 25.91 -2.28
C ASP A 93 3.86 25.74 -2.62
N LEU A 94 3.20 24.71 -2.07
CA LEU A 94 1.74 24.52 -2.18
C LEU A 94 0.98 25.69 -1.56
N ASP A 95 1.33 26.08 -0.34
CA ASP A 95 0.70 27.20 0.36
C ASP A 95 0.90 28.52 -0.40
N ALA A 96 2.09 28.73 -0.98
CA ALA A 96 2.38 29.90 -1.80
C ALA A 96 1.55 29.91 -3.09
N ALA A 97 1.43 28.77 -3.77
CA ALA A 97 0.62 28.61 -4.97
C ALA A 97 -0.87 28.89 -4.70
N ILE A 98 -1.42 28.37 -3.59
CA ILE A 98 -2.83 28.60 -3.21
C ILE A 98 -3.07 30.08 -2.90
N ARG A 99 -2.19 30.73 -2.13
CA ARG A 99 -2.29 32.17 -1.87
C ARG A 99 -2.24 33.00 -3.15
N ALA A 100 -1.37 32.66 -4.09
CA ALA A 100 -1.28 33.34 -5.37
C ALA A 100 -2.57 33.17 -6.19
N ALA A 101 -3.11 31.95 -6.27
CA ALA A 101 -4.36 31.66 -6.97
C ALA A 101 -5.58 32.35 -6.33
N GLN A 102 -5.61 32.50 -5.00
CA GLN A 102 -6.65 33.26 -4.28
C GLN A 102 -6.64 34.74 -4.65
N LEU A 103 -5.45 35.35 -4.80
CA LEU A 103 -5.29 36.78 -5.08
C LEU A 103 -5.48 37.13 -6.56
N GLN A 104 -4.95 36.29 -7.46
CA GLN A 104 -4.87 36.59 -8.89
C GLN A 104 -5.97 35.89 -9.71
N GLY A 105 -6.75 35.00 -9.07
CA GLY A 105 -7.58 34.02 -9.76
C GLY A 105 -6.73 32.88 -10.33
N GLY A 106 -7.29 31.68 -10.39
CA GLY A 106 -6.59 30.50 -10.89
C GLY A 106 -6.97 29.24 -10.13
N SER A 107 -6.25 28.16 -10.41
CA SER A 107 -6.43 26.85 -9.80
C SER A 107 -5.09 26.24 -9.46
N VAL A 108 -5.06 25.50 -8.36
CA VAL A 108 -3.91 24.69 -7.94
C VAL A 108 -4.38 23.26 -7.86
N GLN A 109 -3.70 22.36 -8.56
CA GLN A 109 -4.01 20.94 -8.52
C GLN A 109 -2.88 20.20 -7.84
N LEU A 110 -3.23 19.42 -6.83
CA LEU A 110 -2.29 18.64 -6.04
C LEU A 110 -2.49 17.17 -6.35
N LEU A 111 -1.40 16.50 -6.74
CA LEU A 111 -1.34 15.07 -6.94
C LEU A 111 -0.43 14.44 -5.88
N PHE A 112 -0.88 13.35 -5.28
CA PHE A 112 -0.04 12.41 -4.54
C PHE A 112 0.14 11.14 -5.36
N VAL A 113 1.37 10.63 -5.34
CA VAL A 113 1.82 9.48 -6.11
C VAL A 113 2.51 8.52 -5.13
N ASP A 114 2.05 7.29 -5.07
CA ASP A 114 2.59 6.25 -4.20
C ASP A 114 2.99 5.03 -5.03
N LEU A 115 4.19 4.50 -4.78
CA LEU A 115 4.68 3.34 -5.52
C LEU A 115 4.06 2.05 -4.96
N ASP A 116 3.33 1.32 -5.81
CA ASP A 116 2.65 0.12 -5.36
C ASP A 116 3.67 -0.96 -4.97
N ARG A 117 3.47 -1.55 -3.78
CA ARG A 117 4.27 -2.68 -3.28
C ARG A 117 5.78 -2.37 -3.19
N PHE A 118 6.17 -1.11 -3.01
CA PHE A 118 7.59 -0.74 -2.89
C PHE A 118 8.32 -1.47 -1.75
N LYS A 119 7.61 -1.79 -0.66
CA LYS A 119 8.14 -2.63 0.41
C LYS A 119 8.58 -4.01 -0.08
N GLU A 120 7.82 -4.66 -0.95
CA GLU A 120 8.19 -5.97 -1.52
C GLU A 120 9.46 -5.86 -2.37
N ILE A 121 9.69 -4.72 -3.04
CA ILE A 121 10.94 -4.46 -3.78
C ILE A 121 12.12 -4.42 -2.80
N ASN A 122 12.00 -3.69 -1.69
CA ASN A 122 13.04 -3.63 -0.68
C ASN A 122 13.31 -5.00 -0.03
N ASP A 123 12.25 -5.74 0.29
CA ASP A 123 12.35 -7.03 0.96
C ASP A 123 12.99 -8.09 0.04
N ASN A 124 12.69 -8.06 -1.27
CA ASN A 124 13.19 -9.04 -2.24
C ASN A 124 14.57 -8.68 -2.84
N TYR A 125 14.86 -7.40 -3.06
CA TYR A 125 16.05 -6.95 -3.80
C TYR A 125 16.99 -6.05 -2.99
N GLY A 126 16.60 -5.68 -1.78
CA GLY A 126 17.38 -4.85 -0.86
C GLY A 126 17.22 -3.34 -1.09
N HIS A 127 17.55 -2.57 -0.06
CA HIS A 127 17.38 -1.10 -0.05
C HIS A 127 18.15 -0.36 -1.15
N ALA A 128 19.32 -0.85 -1.58
CA ALA A 128 20.07 -0.22 -2.66
C ALA A 128 19.32 -0.24 -4.00
N VAL A 129 18.55 -1.30 -4.26
CA VAL A 129 17.68 -1.39 -5.46
C VAL A 129 16.46 -0.49 -5.26
N GLY A 130 15.89 -0.45 -4.06
CA GLY A 130 14.83 0.50 -3.71
C GLY A 130 15.23 1.96 -3.95
N ASP A 131 16.44 2.35 -3.55
CA ASP A 131 16.98 3.70 -3.77
C ASP A 131 17.14 4.01 -5.27
N ALA A 132 17.60 3.04 -6.07
CA ALA A 132 17.68 3.20 -7.53
C ALA A 132 16.30 3.39 -8.17
N VAL A 133 15.28 2.67 -7.68
CA VAL A 133 13.89 2.87 -8.10
C VAL A 133 13.42 4.29 -7.77
N LEU A 134 13.65 4.77 -6.54
CA LEU A 134 13.26 6.11 -6.11
C LEU A 134 13.93 7.21 -6.94
N LEU A 135 15.21 7.02 -7.29
CA LEU A 135 15.94 7.92 -8.20
C LEU A 135 15.31 7.93 -9.60
N GLY A 136 15.04 6.76 -10.18
CA GLY A 136 14.41 6.64 -11.49
C GLY A 136 13.01 7.26 -11.54
N VAL A 137 12.22 7.11 -10.47
CA VAL A 137 10.92 7.77 -10.31
C VAL A 137 11.07 9.28 -10.26
N ALA A 138 12.03 9.78 -9.47
CA ALA A 138 12.27 11.21 -9.36
C ALA A 138 12.68 11.86 -10.69
N ASP A 139 13.54 11.19 -11.46
CA ASP A 139 13.97 11.67 -12.77
C ASP A 139 12.81 11.71 -13.77
N ARG A 140 11.93 10.71 -13.73
CA ARG A 140 10.70 10.68 -14.54
C ARG A 140 9.76 11.82 -14.18
N LEU A 141 9.51 12.04 -12.89
CA LEU A 141 8.67 13.15 -12.43
C LEU A 141 9.26 14.51 -12.86
N ARG A 142 10.58 14.67 -12.74
CA ARG A 142 11.27 15.90 -13.18
C ARG A 142 11.13 16.12 -14.69
N ALA A 143 11.19 15.06 -15.50
CA ALA A 143 11.08 15.15 -16.95
C ALA A 143 9.67 15.50 -17.45
N ILE A 144 8.62 15.09 -16.72
CA ILE A 144 7.22 15.35 -17.12
C ILE A 144 6.68 16.69 -16.57
N CYS A 145 7.29 17.22 -15.50
CA CYS A 145 6.90 18.50 -14.90
C CYS A 145 7.39 19.68 -15.76
N LYS A 146 6.52 20.69 -15.92
CA LYS A 146 6.85 21.98 -16.53
C LYS A 146 7.50 22.91 -15.51
N GLU A 147 8.04 24.03 -15.99
CA GLU A 147 8.74 25.04 -15.16
C GLU A 147 7.88 25.63 -14.02
N GLN A 148 6.55 25.66 -14.17
CA GLN A 148 5.62 26.15 -13.15
C GLN A 148 5.03 25.02 -12.28
N GLU A 149 5.47 23.78 -12.47
CA GLU A 149 5.02 22.60 -11.73
C GLU A 149 6.13 22.16 -10.77
N VAL A 150 5.75 21.75 -9.55
CA VAL A 150 6.70 21.35 -8.51
C VAL A 150 6.55 19.87 -8.21
N ALA A 151 7.63 19.10 -8.34
CA ALA A 151 7.70 17.71 -7.90
C ALA A 151 8.47 17.60 -6.58
N GLY A 152 7.93 16.82 -5.64
CA GLY A 152 8.52 16.60 -4.33
C GLY A 152 8.48 15.13 -3.90
N ARG A 153 9.37 14.75 -2.98
CA ARG A 153 9.32 13.49 -2.25
C ARG A 153 8.89 13.77 -0.82
N LEU A 154 7.79 13.16 -0.40
CA LEU A 154 7.12 13.45 0.88
C LEU A 154 7.62 12.53 2.00
N GLY A 155 8.13 11.35 1.64
CA GLY A 155 8.75 10.38 2.55
C GLY A 155 8.55 8.96 2.01
N GLY A 156 9.45 8.02 2.34
CA GLY A 156 9.34 6.64 1.87
C GLY A 156 9.25 6.54 0.33
N ASP A 157 8.14 5.97 -0.14
CA ASP A 157 7.70 5.79 -1.51
C ASP A 157 6.65 6.81 -2.00
N GLU A 158 6.38 7.85 -1.20
CA GLU A 158 5.40 8.89 -1.50
C GLU A 158 6.04 10.10 -2.19
N PHE A 159 5.45 10.50 -3.30
CA PHE A 159 5.78 11.67 -4.09
C PHE A 159 4.57 12.59 -4.25
N GLY A 160 4.84 13.86 -4.53
CA GLY A 160 3.82 14.88 -4.76
C GLY A 160 4.12 15.70 -6.01
N VAL A 161 3.06 16.14 -6.70
CA VAL A 161 3.16 17.09 -7.82
C VAL A 161 2.15 18.22 -7.63
N ILE A 162 2.61 19.47 -7.78
CA ILE A 162 1.79 20.67 -7.74
C ILE A 162 1.71 21.25 -9.15
N CYS A 163 0.49 21.45 -9.66
CA CYS A 163 0.23 22.09 -10.93
C CYS A 163 -0.52 23.41 -10.70
N VAL A 164 0.05 24.54 -11.13
CA VAL A 164 -0.64 25.83 -11.14
C VAL A 164 -1.21 26.09 -12.52
N THR A 165 -2.53 26.29 -12.60
CA THR A 165 -3.25 26.37 -13.88
C THR A 165 -4.37 27.39 -13.86
N PRO A 166 -4.92 27.77 -15.04
CA PRO A 166 -6.21 28.44 -15.10
C PRO A 166 -7.32 27.62 -14.44
N VAL A 167 -8.40 28.28 -14.02
CA VAL A 167 -9.61 27.61 -13.50
C VAL A 167 -10.17 26.65 -14.55
N HIS A 168 -10.70 25.51 -14.12
CA HIS A 168 -11.25 24.44 -14.96
C HIS A 168 -10.23 23.72 -15.87
N SER A 169 -8.92 23.82 -15.59
CA SER A 169 -7.93 23.03 -16.31
C SER A 169 -8.04 21.53 -15.98
N GLU A 170 -7.87 20.69 -17.00
CA GLU A 170 -7.79 19.23 -16.89
C GLU A 170 -6.34 18.73 -16.68
N ARG A 171 -5.42 19.65 -16.36
CA ARG A 171 -3.98 19.38 -16.28
C ARG A 171 -3.63 18.28 -15.27
N ALA A 172 -4.36 18.16 -14.16
CA ALA A 172 -4.15 17.09 -13.18
C ALA A 172 -4.46 15.71 -13.76
N ARG A 173 -5.53 15.56 -14.55
CA ARG A 173 -5.83 14.31 -15.25
C ARG A 173 -4.74 13.97 -16.26
N GLU A 174 -4.31 14.96 -17.04
CA GLU A 174 -3.18 14.78 -17.96
C GLU A 174 -1.90 14.39 -17.24
N MET A 175 -1.60 15.04 -16.11
CA MET A 175 -0.41 14.77 -15.31
C MET A 175 -0.48 13.37 -14.70
N ALA A 176 -1.62 12.97 -14.13
CA ALA A 176 -1.82 11.64 -13.59
C ALA A 176 -1.62 10.56 -14.67
N ALA A 177 -2.19 10.74 -15.86
CA ALA A 177 -1.97 9.84 -16.99
C ALA A 177 -0.48 9.77 -17.41
N LYS A 178 0.21 10.92 -17.45
CA LYS A 178 1.66 10.98 -17.74
C LYS A 178 2.50 10.29 -16.67
N VAL A 179 2.16 10.45 -15.40
CA VAL A 179 2.80 9.74 -14.29
C VAL A 179 2.64 8.24 -14.48
N MET A 180 1.42 7.75 -14.71
CA MET A 180 1.14 6.33 -14.94
C MET A 180 1.94 5.77 -16.14
N GLU A 181 1.95 6.49 -17.26
CA GLU A 181 2.71 6.07 -18.46
C GLU A 181 4.23 6.12 -18.22
N ALA A 182 4.71 7.10 -17.46
CA ALA A 182 6.12 7.20 -17.12
C ALA A 182 6.53 6.03 -16.21
N MET A 183 5.70 5.66 -15.22
CA MET A 183 6.03 4.59 -14.28
C MET A 183 5.97 3.19 -14.90
N SER A 184 5.10 2.95 -15.88
CA SER A 184 4.99 1.65 -16.56
C SER A 184 6.23 1.24 -17.38
N LYS A 185 7.18 2.16 -17.59
CA LYS A 185 8.46 1.87 -18.28
C LYS A 185 9.45 1.19 -17.31
N PRO A 186 10.31 0.26 -17.77
CA PRO A 186 11.33 -0.35 -16.90
C PRO A 186 12.32 0.68 -16.34
N ILE A 187 12.59 0.64 -15.04
CA ILE A 187 13.63 1.43 -14.36
C ILE A 187 14.91 0.61 -14.31
N ASP A 188 16.01 1.20 -14.79
CA ASP A 188 17.33 0.60 -14.69
C ASP A 188 17.86 0.71 -13.26
N CYS A 189 18.05 -0.43 -12.61
CA CYS A 189 18.60 -0.56 -11.26
C CYS A 189 20.00 -1.20 -11.31
N GLY A 190 20.75 -0.98 -12.39
CA GLY A 190 22.10 -1.48 -12.62
C GLY A 190 22.11 -2.87 -13.26
N ARG A 191 21.99 -3.93 -12.46
CA ARG A 191 21.98 -5.33 -12.98
C ARG A 191 20.58 -5.85 -13.30
N LEU A 192 19.54 -5.08 -12.98
CA LEU A 192 18.14 -5.46 -13.08
C LEU A 192 17.35 -4.33 -13.73
N GLN A 193 16.29 -4.69 -14.46
CA GLN A 193 15.27 -3.75 -14.89
C GLN A 193 13.96 -4.10 -14.21
N LEU A 194 13.39 -3.15 -13.47
CA LEU A 194 12.16 -3.35 -12.73
C LEU A 194 11.04 -2.49 -13.32
N ILE A 195 9.88 -3.08 -13.53
CA ILE A 195 8.66 -2.33 -13.84
C ILE A 195 7.96 -2.09 -12.52
N VAL A 196 7.70 -0.81 -12.22
CA VAL A 196 6.98 -0.39 -11.02
C VAL A 196 5.65 0.20 -11.42
N SER A 197 4.60 -0.08 -10.64
CA SER A 197 3.34 0.61 -10.77
C SER A 197 3.18 1.65 -9.66
N CYS A 198 2.27 2.59 -9.86
CA CYS A 198 1.93 3.58 -8.85
C CYS A 198 0.42 3.79 -8.78
N SER A 199 -0.03 4.22 -7.62
CA SER A 199 -1.38 4.74 -7.42
C SER A 199 -1.31 6.27 -7.30
N VAL A 200 -2.25 6.99 -7.91
CA VAL A 200 -2.25 8.46 -7.93
C VAL A 200 -3.59 9.02 -7.45
N GLY A 201 -3.57 9.84 -6.41
CA GLY A 201 -4.73 10.61 -5.96
C GLY A 201 -4.55 12.09 -6.22
N PHE A 202 -5.60 12.79 -6.64
CA PHE A 202 -5.49 14.24 -6.77
C PHE A 202 -6.76 15.01 -6.45
N ALA A 203 -6.57 16.26 -6.02
CA ALA A 203 -7.62 17.22 -5.73
C ALA A 203 -7.23 18.61 -6.27
N SER A 204 -8.24 19.45 -6.49
CA SER A 204 -8.06 20.78 -7.10
C SER A 204 -8.61 21.90 -6.19
N PHE A 205 -7.83 22.94 -5.98
CA PHE A 205 -8.29 24.24 -5.48
C PHE A 205 -8.69 25.13 -6.67
N PRO A 206 -9.79 25.92 -6.60
CA PRO A 206 -10.76 26.01 -5.50
C PRO A 206 -11.91 24.99 -5.60
N ARG A 207 -11.89 24.09 -6.59
CA ARG A 207 -13.01 23.19 -6.91
C ARG A 207 -13.41 22.28 -5.75
N ASN A 208 -12.43 21.62 -5.15
CA ASN A 208 -12.61 20.63 -4.10
C ASN A 208 -12.32 21.21 -2.72
N ALA A 209 -11.41 22.18 -2.59
CA ALA A 209 -10.93 22.69 -1.30
C ALA A 209 -10.74 24.20 -1.31
N ALA A 210 -10.83 24.83 -0.14
CA ALA A 210 -10.61 26.27 0.06
C ALA A 210 -9.22 26.61 0.62
N ASP A 211 -8.49 25.62 1.14
CA ASP A 211 -7.18 25.77 1.78
C ASP A 211 -6.28 24.54 1.54
N SER A 212 -4.99 24.70 1.86
CA SER A 212 -3.95 23.67 1.68
C SER A 212 -4.17 22.40 2.51
N PRO A 213 -4.47 22.46 3.83
CA PRO A 213 -4.78 21.26 4.60
C PRO A 213 -5.93 20.44 4.03
N THR A 214 -7.01 21.10 3.61
CA THR A 214 -8.18 20.42 3.03
C THR A 214 -7.85 19.83 1.66
N LEU A 215 -7.07 20.54 0.84
CA LEU A 215 -6.62 20.03 -0.46
C LEU A 215 -5.73 18.79 -0.33
N GLN A 216 -4.78 18.81 0.60
CA GLN A 216 -3.92 17.67 0.92
C GLN A 216 -4.75 16.49 1.41
N ARG A 217 -5.68 16.72 2.34
CA ARG A 217 -6.60 15.67 2.81
C ARG A 217 -7.36 15.03 1.65
N PHE A 218 -7.93 15.84 0.75
CA PHE A 218 -8.71 15.32 -0.38
C PHE A 218 -7.87 14.59 -1.43
N ALA A 219 -6.65 15.04 -1.70
CA ALA A 219 -5.72 14.30 -2.55
C ALA A 219 -5.34 12.93 -1.94
N ASP A 220 -5.17 12.86 -0.62
CA ASP A 220 -4.88 11.62 0.10
C ASP A 220 -6.07 10.63 0.09
N ILE A 221 -7.30 11.13 0.28
CA ILE A 221 -8.52 10.32 0.16
C ILE A 221 -8.63 9.71 -1.25
N ALA A 222 -8.35 10.50 -2.28
CA ALA A 222 -8.35 10.00 -3.66
C ALA A 222 -7.23 8.98 -3.92
N LEU A 223 -6.06 9.16 -3.30
CA LEU A 223 -4.94 8.22 -3.41
C LEU A 223 -5.32 6.89 -2.76
N TYR A 224 -5.91 6.95 -1.57
CA TYR A 224 -6.44 5.78 -0.88
C TYR A 224 -7.46 5.03 -1.74
N ARG A 225 -8.42 5.73 -2.36
CA ARG A 225 -9.42 5.11 -3.26
C ARG A 225 -8.77 4.46 -4.48
N SER A 226 -7.69 5.03 -5.01
CA SER A 226 -6.90 4.40 -6.08
C SER A 226 -6.27 3.07 -5.63
N LYS A 227 -5.76 3.03 -4.39
CA LYS A 227 -5.19 1.80 -3.81
C LYS A 227 -6.25 0.73 -3.56
N SER A 228 -7.44 1.10 -3.08
CA SER A 228 -8.53 0.16 -2.83
C SER A 228 -9.21 -0.33 -4.10
N ALA A 229 -9.19 0.44 -5.19
CA ALA A 229 -9.75 0.08 -6.49
C ALA A 229 -8.88 -0.89 -7.33
N GLY A 230 -7.89 -1.54 -6.71
CA GLY A 230 -7.01 -2.50 -7.37
C GLY A 230 -5.59 -1.99 -7.65
N ARG A 231 -5.25 -0.76 -7.22
CA ARG A 231 -3.95 -0.09 -7.47
C ARG A 231 -3.70 0.18 -8.96
N SER A 232 -2.51 0.70 -9.30
CA SER A 232 -2.11 0.96 -10.70
C SER A 232 -3.12 1.82 -11.47
N THR A 233 -3.71 2.79 -10.80
CA THR A 233 -4.72 3.69 -11.36
C THR A 233 -4.60 5.08 -10.74
N TRP A 234 -5.34 6.03 -11.30
CA TRP A 234 -5.47 7.36 -10.73
C TRP A 234 -6.93 7.68 -10.42
N THR A 235 -7.14 8.49 -9.40
CA THR A 235 -8.47 8.92 -8.94
C THR A 235 -8.47 10.42 -8.68
N GLU A 236 -9.47 11.11 -9.23
CA GLU A 236 -9.79 12.50 -8.86
C GLU A 236 -10.69 12.48 -7.64
N PHE A 237 -10.43 13.36 -6.67
CA PHE A 237 -11.31 13.52 -5.53
C PHE A 237 -12.72 13.94 -5.94
N ASP A 238 -13.71 13.22 -5.42
CA ASP A 238 -15.11 13.63 -5.38
C ASP A 238 -15.65 13.59 -3.95
N GLU A 239 -16.72 14.34 -3.67
CA GLU A 239 -17.29 14.47 -2.32
C GLU A 239 -17.81 13.15 -1.75
N THR A 240 -18.20 12.19 -2.60
CA THR A 240 -18.65 10.87 -2.14
C THR A 240 -17.50 10.08 -1.52
N MET A 241 -16.26 10.30 -1.96
CA MET A 241 -15.07 9.63 -1.41
C MET A 241 -14.83 9.98 0.06
N ALA A 242 -15.02 11.25 0.44
CA ALA A 242 -14.84 11.68 1.82
C ALA A 242 -15.88 11.04 2.75
N ALA A 243 -17.14 11.01 2.30
CA ALA A 243 -18.22 10.36 3.02
C ALA A 243 -18.00 8.85 3.13
N GLU A 244 -17.55 8.19 2.06
CA GLU A 244 -17.20 6.77 2.06
C GLU A 244 -16.06 6.47 3.03
N LEU A 245 -15.00 7.28 3.07
CA LEU A 245 -13.87 7.04 3.97
C LEU A 245 -14.26 7.22 5.44
N GLU A 246 -15.01 8.28 5.77
CA GLU A 246 -15.53 8.49 7.13
C GLU A 246 -16.48 7.36 7.54
N HIS A 247 -17.36 6.93 6.63
CA HIS A 247 -18.23 5.78 6.84
C HIS A 247 -17.44 4.49 7.09
N ARG A 248 -16.36 4.28 6.33
CA ARG A 248 -15.48 3.11 6.43
C ARG A 248 -14.71 3.06 7.76
N GLN A 249 -14.18 4.20 8.22
CA GLN A 249 -13.50 4.29 9.52
C GLN A 249 -14.47 4.05 10.69
N GLY A 250 -15.70 4.58 10.59
CA GLY A 250 -16.76 4.28 11.56
C GLY A 250 -17.10 2.78 11.60
N LEU A 251 -17.28 2.18 10.42
CA LEU A 251 -17.55 0.75 10.28
C LEU A 251 -16.43 -0.13 10.87
N GLU A 252 -15.16 0.22 10.69
CA GLU A 252 -14.05 -0.58 11.23
C GLU A 252 -14.06 -0.61 12.77
N ALA A 253 -14.32 0.54 13.41
CA ALA A 253 -14.42 0.63 14.87
C ALA A 253 -15.61 -0.17 15.41
N GLU A 254 -16.75 -0.10 14.72
CA GLU A 254 -17.96 -0.84 15.06
C GLU A 254 -17.81 -2.35 14.80
N LEU A 255 -17.08 -2.74 13.75
CA LEU A 255 -16.89 -4.14 13.35
C LEU A 255 -16.23 -4.97 14.47
N ARG A 256 -15.24 -4.40 15.16
CA ARG A 256 -14.61 -5.06 16.32
C ARG A 256 -15.61 -5.36 17.41
N SER A 257 -16.51 -4.41 17.69
CA SER A 257 -17.56 -4.56 18.70
C SER A 257 -18.61 -5.59 18.24
N ALA A 258 -18.98 -5.57 16.96
CA ALA A 258 -19.93 -6.49 16.36
C ALA A 258 -19.47 -7.95 16.38
N VAL A 259 -18.18 -8.21 16.09
CA VAL A 259 -17.57 -9.54 16.20
C VAL A 259 -17.67 -10.05 17.64
N ALA A 260 -17.30 -9.21 18.62
CA ALA A 260 -17.37 -9.56 20.04
C ALA A 260 -18.81 -9.77 20.54
N ALA A 261 -19.75 -8.96 20.06
CA ALA A 261 -21.17 -9.01 20.41
C ALA A 261 -21.97 -10.07 19.63
N ARG A 262 -21.33 -10.84 18.73
CA ARG A 262 -21.98 -11.86 17.89
C ARG A 262 -23.11 -11.29 17.00
N GLU A 263 -22.99 -10.04 16.56
CA GLU A 263 -23.94 -9.35 15.66
C GLU A 263 -23.79 -9.75 14.19
N ILE A 264 -22.71 -10.48 13.86
CA ILE A 264 -22.49 -11.07 12.55
C ILE A 264 -23.07 -12.48 12.56
N GLU A 265 -24.07 -12.68 11.71
CA GLU A 265 -24.84 -13.90 11.59
C GLU A 265 -24.41 -14.72 10.37
N ALA A 266 -24.69 -16.02 10.43
CA ALA A 266 -24.57 -16.91 9.28
C ALA A 266 -25.90 -16.96 8.53
N TRP A 267 -25.85 -16.63 7.25
CA TRP A 267 -26.93 -16.93 6.32
C TRP A 267 -26.51 -18.08 5.43
N TYR A 268 -27.43 -18.98 5.15
CA TYR A 268 -27.16 -20.24 4.49
C TYR A 268 -27.73 -20.23 3.08
N GLN A 269 -26.90 -20.56 2.09
CA GLN A 269 -27.35 -20.74 0.72
C GLN A 269 -27.38 -22.22 0.35
N PRO A 270 -28.48 -22.76 -0.20
CA PRO A 270 -28.58 -24.17 -0.52
C PRO A 270 -27.70 -24.57 -1.72
N ILE A 271 -27.03 -25.71 -1.58
CA ILE A 271 -26.29 -26.40 -2.61
C ILE A 271 -27.06 -27.67 -2.97
N ILE A 272 -27.41 -27.84 -4.24
CA ILE A 272 -28.26 -28.94 -4.69
C ILE A 272 -27.49 -29.95 -5.54
N SER A 273 -27.91 -31.21 -5.47
CA SER A 273 -27.55 -32.22 -6.46
C SER A 273 -28.68 -32.38 -7.46
N THR A 274 -28.40 -32.19 -8.75
CA THR A 274 -29.37 -32.39 -9.84
C THR A 274 -29.64 -33.87 -10.12
N GLN A 275 -28.77 -34.78 -9.65
CA GLN A 275 -28.96 -36.23 -9.77
C GLN A 275 -30.00 -36.76 -8.79
N SER A 276 -29.83 -36.43 -7.50
CA SER A 276 -30.76 -36.85 -6.45
C SER A 276 -31.90 -35.85 -6.25
N ASN A 277 -31.82 -34.68 -6.88
CA ASN A 277 -32.77 -33.60 -6.78
C ASN A 277 -33.08 -33.22 -5.32
N ARG A 278 -32.01 -33.15 -4.53
CA ARG A 278 -32.04 -32.84 -3.09
C ARG A 278 -31.02 -31.76 -2.77
N ILE A 279 -31.27 -31.02 -1.71
CA ILE A 279 -30.27 -30.14 -1.10
C ILE A 279 -29.27 -31.05 -0.38
N ILE A 280 -28.00 -30.96 -0.76
CA ILE A 280 -26.93 -31.81 -0.21
C ILE A 280 -26.07 -31.06 0.81
N GLY A 281 -26.03 -29.73 0.71
CA GLY A 281 -25.24 -28.91 1.61
C GLY A 281 -25.71 -27.47 1.59
N VAL A 282 -25.06 -26.65 2.39
CA VAL A 282 -25.27 -25.20 2.42
C VAL A 282 -23.93 -24.47 2.50
N GLU A 283 -23.84 -23.31 1.86
CA GLU A 283 -22.74 -22.37 2.09
C GLU A 283 -23.13 -21.35 3.16
N ALA A 284 -22.29 -21.22 4.18
CA ALA A 284 -22.46 -20.23 5.24
C ALA A 284 -21.80 -18.90 4.84
N LEU A 285 -22.63 -17.88 4.71
CA LEU A 285 -22.26 -16.55 4.26
C LEU A 285 -22.50 -15.54 5.38
N ALA A 286 -21.43 -14.84 5.78
CA ALA A 286 -21.51 -13.85 6.84
C ALA A 286 -22.44 -12.68 6.46
N ARG A 287 -23.25 -12.23 7.41
CA ARG A 287 -24.16 -11.08 7.29
C ARG A 287 -24.13 -10.28 8.58
N TRP A 288 -23.89 -8.98 8.49
CA TRP A 288 -23.82 -8.15 9.69
C TRP A 288 -25.13 -7.40 9.89
N GLN A 289 -25.86 -7.74 10.95
CA GLN A 289 -27.08 -7.03 11.35
C GLN A 289 -26.72 -5.80 12.18
N HIS A 290 -26.64 -4.64 11.53
CA HIS A 290 -26.27 -3.40 12.20
C HIS A 290 -27.50 -2.66 12.73
N ALA A 291 -27.49 -2.30 14.02
CA ALA A 291 -28.66 -1.69 14.69
C ALA A 291 -29.20 -0.44 13.98
N GLN A 292 -28.32 0.45 13.49
CA GLN A 292 -28.72 1.70 12.82
C GLN A 292 -28.74 1.60 11.29
N ARG A 293 -28.02 0.65 10.69
CA ARG A 293 -27.78 0.59 9.22
C ARG A 293 -28.50 -0.57 8.55
N GLY A 294 -29.13 -1.44 9.33
CA GLY A 294 -29.75 -2.66 8.84
C GLY A 294 -28.70 -3.68 8.40
N LEU A 295 -29.06 -4.49 7.41
CA LEU A 295 -28.22 -5.58 6.91
C LEU A 295 -27.05 -5.05 6.09
N ILE A 296 -25.83 -5.29 6.57
CA ILE A 296 -24.58 -5.00 5.87
C ILE A 296 -24.06 -6.30 5.23
N LEU A 297 -23.79 -6.24 3.92
CA LEU A 297 -23.31 -7.36 3.12
C LEU A 297 -21.79 -7.54 3.25
N PRO A 298 -21.28 -8.78 3.08
CA PRO A 298 -19.86 -9.12 3.28
C PRO A 298 -18.90 -8.30 2.41
N GLY A 299 -19.30 -7.89 1.21
CA GLY A 299 -18.46 -7.07 0.33
C GLY A 299 -18.03 -5.73 0.94
N LEU A 300 -18.74 -5.23 1.97
CA LEU A 300 -18.37 -3.98 2.66
C LEU A 300 -17.45 -4.22 3.85
N PHE A 301 -17.69 -5.26 4.66
CA PHE A 301 -16.99 -5.44 5.94
C PHE A 301 -15.91 -6.52 5.94
N ILE A 302 -15.93 -7.49 5.03
CA ILE A 302 -14.88 -8.51 4.92
C ILE A 302 -13.51 -7.87 4.58
N PRO A 303 -13.41 -6.94 3.60
CA PRO A 303 -12.14 -6.25 3.34
C PRO A 303 -11.61 -5.50 4.58
N LEU A 304 -12.52 -4.89 5.36
CA LEU A 304 -12.16 -4.20 6.62
C LEU A 304 -11.65 -5.18 7.67
N ALA A 305 -12.30 -6.35 7.79
CA ALA A 305 -11.87 -7.41 8.69
C ALA A 305 -10.47 -7.93 8.31
N GLU A 306 -10.17 -8.03 7.01
CA GLU A 306 -8.86 -8.46 6.52
C GLU A 306 -7.77 -7.42 6.81
N GLU A 307 -8.02 -6.13 6.52
CA GLU A 307 -7.08 -5.04 6.81
C GLU A 307 -6.74 -4.96 8.31
N SER A 308 -7.76 -5.07 9.17
CA SER A 308 -7.66 -4.96 10.63
C SER A 308 -7.28 -6.26 11.35
N SER A 309 -7.04 -7.36 10.61
CA SER A 309 -6.81 -8.73 11.13
C SER A 309 -7.96 -9.33 11.95
N LEU A 310 -9.11 -8.65 12.08
CA LEU A 310 -10.34 -9.16 12.68
C LEU A 310 -10.92 -10.36 11.91
N ILE A 311 -10.50 -10.58 10.67
CA ILE A 311 -10.97 -11.70 9.84
C ILE A 311 -10.71 -13.08 10.48
N VAL A 312 -9.66 -13.20 11.30
CA VAL A 312 -9.34 -14.45 12.02
C VAL A 312 -10.39 -14.72 13.11
N GLU A 313 -10.67 -13.69 13.92
CA GLU A 313 -11.66 -13.76 15.00
C GLU A 313 -13.07 -13.97 14.45
N LEU A 314 -13.41 -13.25 13.38
CA LEU A 314 -14.66 -13.42 12.65
C LEU A 314 -14.78 -14.83 12.07
N GLY A 315 -13.75 -15.33 11.40
CA GLY A 315 -13.75 -16.68 10.82
C GLY A 315 -13.96 -17.75 11.88
N GLN A 316 -13.27 -17.65 13.02
CA GLN A 316 -13.45 -18.58 14.12
C GLN A 316 -14.86 -18.51 14.72
N ALA A 317 -15.42 -17.31 14.89
CA ALA A 317 -16.78 -17.12 15.38
C ALA A 317 -17.83 -17.69 14.40
N MET A 318 -17.62 -17.53 13.10
CA MET A 318 -18.48 -18.09 12.06
C MET A 318 -18.45 -19.62 12.07
N ILE A 319 -17.27 -20.24 12.15
CA ILE A 319 -17.14 -21.71 12.23
C ILE A 319 -17.81 -22.24 13.50
N ASP A 320 -17.61 -21.58 14.64
CA ASP A 320 -18.26 -21.94 15.91
C ASP A 320 -19.78 -21.93 15.79
N ARG A 321 -20.34 -20.84 15.26
CA ARG A 321 -21.78 -20.69 15.06
C ARG A 321 -22.33 -21.71 14.06
N CYS A 322 -21.68 -21.91 12.92
CA CYS A 322 -22.15 -22.86 11.92
C CYS A 322 -22.15 -24.29 12.46
N CYS A 323 -21.13 -24.67 13.23
CA CYS A 323 -21.10 -25.98 13.89
C CYS A 323 -22.26 -26.14 14.88
N GLU A 324 -22.58 -25.11 15.67
CA GLU A 324 -23.71 -25.10 16.60
C GLU A 324 -25.06 -25.21 15.87
N GLU A 325 -25.28 -24.35 14.87
CA GLU A 325 -26.57 -24.22 14.18
C GLU A 325 -26.86 -25.39 13.23
N MET A 326 -25.84 -25.93 12.55
CA MET A 326 -26.02 -26.95 11.52
C MET A 326 -25.93 -28.38 12.05
N TYR A 327 -25.36 -28.61 13.25
CA TYR A 327 -25.24 -29.95 13.81
C TYR A 327 -26.56 -30.74 13.85
N PRO A 328 -27.71 -30.18 14.26
CA PRO A 328 -28.98 -30.90 14.24
C PRO A 328 -29.37 -31.38 12.83
N LEU A 329 -29.23 -30.52 11.81
CA LEU A 329 -29.57 -30.81 10.42
C LEU A 329 -28.67 -31.89 9.81
N ILE A 330 -27.37 -31.85 10.13
CA ILE A 330 -26.41 -32.89 9.72
C ILE A 330 -26.73 -34.22 10.40
N ARG A 331 -26.99 -34.21 11.71
CA ARG A 331 -27.28 -35.42 12.49
C ARG A 331 -28.57 -36.11 12.02
N GLU A 332 -29.57 -35.33 11.62
CA GLU A 332 -30.87 -35.83 11.13
C GLU A 332 -30.81 -36.26 9.65
N GLY A 333 -29.68 -36.04 8.97
CA GLY A 333 -29.49 -36.40 7.57
C GLY A 333 -30.21 -35.48 6.59
N CYS A 334 -30.63 -34.29 7.03
CA CYS A 334 -31.23 -33.27 6.18
C CYS A 334 -30.20 -32.61 5.25
N LEU A 335 -28.95 -32.53 5.71
CA LEU A 335 -27.81 -32.00 4.98
C LEU A 335 -26.63 -32.96 5.11
N ASP A 336 -25.80 -33.05 4.08
CA ASP A 336 -24.57 -33.84 4.09
C ASP A 336 -23.37 -33.03 4.61
N TYR A 337 -23.30 -31.73 4.28
CA TYR A 337 -22.20 -30.86 4.69
C TYR A 337 -22.56 -29.36 4.75
N VAL A 338 -21.67 -28.58 5.37
CA VAL A 338 -21.68 -27.11 5.43
C VAL A 338 -20.36 -26.59 4.89
N SER A 339 -20.43 -25.65 3.96
CA SER A 339 -19.31 -24.91 3.37
C SER A 339 -19.05 -23.61 4.12
N ILE A 340 -17.80 -23.32 4.46
CA ILE A 340 -17.39 -22.07 5.11
C ILE A 340 -16.11 -21.52 4.46
N ASN A 341 -16.14 -20.25 4.08
CA ASN A 341 -14.98 -19.53 3.55
C ASN A 341 -13.86 -19.38 4.60
N LEU A 342 -12.63 -19.73 4.22
CA LEU A 342 -11.43 -19.59 5.03
C LEU A 342 -10.48 -18.56 4.40
N SER A 343 -10.33 -17.41 5.05
CA SER A 343 -9.43 -16.36 4.55
C SER A 343 -7.96 -16.79 4.60
N THR A 344 -7.15 -16.22 3.69
CA THR A 344 -5.70 -16.42 3.65
C THR A 344 -5.02 -16.09 4.97
N ARG A 345 -5.48 -15.04 5.67
CA ARG A 345 -4.95 -14.66 6.99
C ARG A 345 -5.30 -15.68 8.06
N HIS A 346 -6.51 -16.24 8.03
CA HIS A 346 -6.92 -17.27 8.99
C HIS A 346 -6.14 -18.57 8.76
N LEU A 347 -5.99 -19.01 7.50
CA LEU A 347 -5.15 -20.17 7.18
C LEU A 347 -3.70 -19.98 7.62
N ARG A 348 -3.18 -18.75 7.60
CA ARG A 348 -1.82 -18.45 8.08
C ARG A 348 -1.63 -18.49 9.58
N SER A 349 -2.71 -18.47 10.35
CA SER A 349 -2.62 -18.55 11.79
C SER A 349 -1.99 -19.89 12.20
N PRO A 350 -0.92 -19.90 13.00
CA PRO A 350 -0.27 -21.15 13.42
C PRO A 350 -1.20 -22.10 14.16
N SER A 351 -2.24 -21.59 14.82
CA SER A 351 -3.18 -22.36 15.64
C SER A 351 -4.48 -22.75 14.93
N VAL A 352 -4.60 -22.47 13.62
CA VAL A 352 -5.89 -22.60 12.91
C VAL A 352 -6.43 -24.04 12.93
N VAL A 353 -5.54 -25.01 12.76
CA VAL A 353 -5.90 -26.43 12.72
C VAL A 353 -6.42 -26.86 14.08
N GLU A 354 -5.70 -26.53 15.15
CA GLU A 354 -6.08 -26.86 16.53
C GLU A 354 -7.38 -26.16 16.94
N GLN A 355 -7.57 -24.90 16.53
CA GLN A 355 -8.76 -24.11 16.85
C GLN A 355 -10.02 -24.69 16.17
N ILE A 356 -9.94 -25.06 14.90
CA ILE A 356 -11.07 -25.67 14.18
C ILE A 356 -11.35 -27.07 14.74
N ALA A 357 -10.32 -27.89 14.99
CA ALA A 357 -10.48 -29.21 15.59
C ALA A 357 -11.15 -29.14 16.98
N ALA A 358 -10.77 -28.16 17.81
CA ALA A 358 -11.39 -27.94 19.11
C ALA A 358 -12.87 -27.53 18.99
N THR A 359 -13.22 -26.68 18.02
CA THR A 359 -14.61 -26.28 17.76
C THR A 359 -15.46 -27.47 17.32
N LEU A 360 -14.97 -28.29 16.37
CA LEU A 360 -15.65 -29.51 15.93
C LEU A 360 -15.89 -30.46 17.10
N ALA A 361 -14.88 -30.67 17.95
CA ALA A 361 -14.99 -31.51 19.14
C ALA A 361 -16.01 -30.96 20.16
N ARG A 362 -16.01 -29.65 20.40
CA ARG A 362 -16.94 -28.98 21.32
C ARG A 362 -18.40 -29.18 20.91
N HIS A 363 -18.70 -29.06 19.62
CA HIS A 363 -20.06 -29.21 19.08
C HIS A 363 -20.40 -30.63 18.65
N ARG A 364 -19.45 -31.57 18.76
CA ARG A 364 -19.55 -32.94 18.24
C ARG A 364 -19.88 -32.97 16.74
N PHE A 365 -19.43 -31.95 16.01
CA PHE A 365 -19.69 -31.82 14.58
C PHE A 365 -18.78 -32.79 13.81
N PRO A 366 -19.32 -33.64 12.93
CA PRO A 366 -18.52 -34.61 12.19
C PRO A 366 -17.57 -33.87 11.22
N PRO A 367 -16.25 -34.10 11.29
CA PRO A 367 -15.30 -33.37 10.44
C PRO A 367 -15.59 -33.47 8.94
N SER A 368 -16.09 -34.63 8.48
CA SER A 368 -16.46 -34.87 7.08
C SER A 368 -17.64 -34.04 6.57
N ALA A 369 -18.42 -33.46 7.48
CA ALA A 369 -19.51 -32.55 7.13
C ALA A 369 -19.07 -31.08 7.10
N LEU A 370 -17.82 -30.76 7.45
CA LEU A 370 -17.27 -29.42 7.30
C LEU A 370 -16.45 -29.35 6.01
N GLN A 371 -16.83 -28.44 5.13
CA GLN A 371 -16.09 -28.08 3.94
C GLN A 371 -15.51 -26.67 4.12
N LEU A 372 -14.19 -26.54 4.01
CA LEU A 372 -13.50 -25.25 4.04
C LEU A 372 -13.22 -24.80 2.61
N GLU A 373 -13.63 -23.58 2.29
CA GLU A 373 -13.46 -23.00 0.96
C GLU A 373 -12.28 -22.03 0.97
N ILE A 374 -11.37 -22.18 0.02
CA ILE A 374 -10.19 -21.34 -0.14
C ILE A 374 -10.14 -20.75 -1.55
N THR A 375 -9.76 -19.49 -1.68
CA THR A 375 -9.65 -18.86 -3.00
C THR A 375 -8.34 -19.21 -3.69
N GLU A 376 -8.30 -19.13 -5.02
CA GLU A 376 -7.09 -19.36 -5.81
C GLU A 376 -5.93 -18.43 -5.42
N SER A 377 -6.25 -17.17 -5.09
CA SER A 377 -5.25 -16.14 -4.74
C SER A 377 -4.38 -16.51 -3.53
N LEU A 378 -4.92 -17.34 -2.63
CA LEU A 378 -4.21 -17.88 -1.48
C LEU A 378 -2.97 -18.67 -1.89
N LEU A 379 -3.03 -19.36 -3.03
CA LEU A 379 -1.99 -20.27 -3.52
C LEU A 379 -0.73 -19.56 -4.01
N LEU A 380 -0.81 -18.26 -4.30
CA LEU A 380 0.28 -17.49 -4.87
C LEU A 380 1.29 -16.97 -3.84
N ILE A 381 0.90 -16.87 -2.56
CA ILE A 381 1.68 -16.11 -1.58
C ILE A 381 2.49 -17.02 -0.65
N ASP A 382 2.03 -18.25 -0.35
CA ASP A 382 2.74 -19.18 0.55
C ASP A 382 2.30 -20.65 0.39
N PHE A 383 2.71 -21.25 -0.73
CA PHE A 383 2.21 -22.56 -1.17
C PHE A 383 2.55 -23.71 -0.19
N GLU A 384 3.78 -23.77 0.31
CA GLU A 384 4.25 -24.89 1.15
C GLU A 384 3.51 -24.93 2.49
N GLN A 385 3.35 -23.79 3.16
CA GLN A 385 2.58 -23.74 4.41
C GLN A 385 1.09 -24.00 4.19
N ALA A 386 0.53 -23.58 3.05
CA ALA A 386 -0.85 -23.90 2.72
C ALA A 386 -1.02 -25.41 2.51
N GLU A 387 -0.14 -26.05 1.73
CA GLU A 387 -0.15 -27.50 1.48
C GLU A 387 -0.09 -28.31 2.79
N GLU A 388 0.80 -27.93 3.71
CA GLU A 388 0.91 -28.58 5.03
C GLU A 388 -0.38 -28.48 5.85
N ARG A 389 -0.93 -27.27 5.99
CA ARG A 389 -2.14 -27.06 6.81
C ARG A 389 -3.39 -27.70 6.22
N LEU A 390 -3.56 -27.62 4.90
CA LEU A 390 -4.65 -28.30 4.21
C LEU A 390 -4.53 -29.82 4.35
N SER A 391 -3.31 -30.35 4.35
CA SER A 391 -3.08 -31.78 4.59
C SER A 391 -3.49 -32.18 6.01
N HIS A 392 -3.23 -31.33 7.01
CA HIS A 392 -3.70 -31.55 8.38
C HIS A 392 -5.23 -31.50 8.49
N PHE A 393 -5.91 -30.55 7.83
CA PHE A 393 -7.37 -30.53 7.81
C PHE A 393 -7.95 -31.81 7.19
N ARG A 394 -7.40 -32.26 6.06
CA ARG A 394 -7.85 -33.50 5.43
C ARG A 394 -7.57 -34.73 6.30
N ALA A 395 -6.47 -34.76 7.03
CA ALA A 395 -6.17 -35.81 8.00
C ALA A 395 -7.18 -35.86 9.17
N LEU A 396 -7.78 -34.71 9.53
CA LEU A 396 -8.90 -34.64 10.47
C LEU A 396 -10.23 -35.09 9.84
N GLY A 397 -10.29 -35.24 8.51
CA GLY A 397 -11.47 -35.59 7.75
C GLY A 397 -12.27 -34.39 7.24
N ILE A 398 -11.75 -33.16 7.35
CA ILE A 398 -12.39 -31.95 6.84
C ILE A 398 -12.18 -31.89 5.32
N ARG A 399 -13.23 -31.54 4.58
CA ARG A 399 -13.18 -31.40 3.12
C ARG A 399 -12.62 -30.04 2.72
N ILE A 400 -11.82 -30.00 1.65
CA ILE A 400 -11.27 -28.74 1.12
C ILE A 400 -11.83 -28.45 -0.27
N ALA A 401 -12.39 -27.26 -0.44
CA ALA A 401 -12.89 -26.77 -1.72
C ALA A 401 -12.05 -25.59 -2.22
N LEU A 402 -11.70 -25.61 -3.51
CA LEU A 402 -11.10 -24.48 -4.20
C LEU A 402 -12.21 -23.61 -4.81
N ASP A 403 -12.29 -22.37 -4.35
CA ASP A 403 -13.29 -21.37 -4.73
C ASP A 403 -12.81 -20.44 -5.86
N ASP A 404 -13.76 -19.82 -6.57
CA ASP A 404 -13.54 -18.91 -7.71
C ASP A 404 -12.63 -19.49 -8.82
N PHE A 405 -12.74 -20.80 -9.10
CA PHE A 405 -11.84 -21.43 -10.06
C PHE A 405 -12.06 -20.91 -11.50
N GLY A 406 -10.96 -20.39 -12.08
CA GLY A 406 -10.92 -19.88 -13.46
C GLY A 406 -10.95 -18.35 -13.58
N ALA A 407 -11.17 -17.61 -12.49
CA ALA A 407 -11.07 -16.15 -12.49
C ALA A 407 -9.61 -15.63 -12.50
N GLY A 408 -8.64 -16.49 -12.16
CA GLY A 408 -7.21 -16.16 -12.02
C GLY A 408 -6.26 -16.99 -12.88
N TYR A 409 -4.95 -16.87 -12.59
CA TYR A 409 -3.87 -17.62 -13.23
C TYR A 409 -3.53 -18.89 -12.44
N SER A 410 -4.42 -19.88 -12.47
CA SER A 410 -4.19 -21.18 -11.83
C SER A 410 -3.11 -21.96 -12.56
N SER A 411 -1.98 -22.25 -11.90
CA SER A 411 -1.07 -23.28 -12.40
C SER A 411 -1.63 -24.66 -12.05
N LEU A 412 -1.93 -25.47 -13.07
CA LEU A 412 -2.32 -26.88 -12.92
C LEU A 412 -1.35 -27.68 -12.03
N SER A 413 -0.08 -27.25 -11.96
CA SER A 413 0.92 -27.86 -11.08
C SER A 413 0.55 -27.75 -9.59
N TYR A 414 -0.13 -26.68 -9.17
CA TYR A 414 -0.51 -26.45 -7.78
C TYR A 414 -1.71 -27.30 -7.39
N ILE A 415 -2.76 -27.31 -8.22
CA ILE A 415 -3.97 -28.09 -7.99
C ILE A 415 -3.64 -29.57 -7.76
N ARG A 416 -2.70 -30.12 -8.54
CA ARG A 416 -2.28 -31.53 -8.43
C ARG A 416 -1.62 -31.86 -7.08
N ARG A 417 -0.95 -30.90 -6.45
CA ARG A 417 -0.22 -31.11 -5.18
C ARG A 417 -1.11 -30.92 -3.96
N LEU A 418 -2.10 -30.04 -4.06
CA LEU A 418 -2.96 -29.70 -2.94
C LEU A 418 -3.93 -30.84 -2.61
N PRO A 419 -4.22 -31.08 -1.33
CA PRO A 419 -5.17 -32.09 -0.88
C PRO A 419 -6.61 -31.56 -1.00
N LEU A 420 -7.03 -31.25 -2.23
CA LEU A 420 -8.38 -30.76 -2.55
C LEU A 420 -9.36 -31.93 -2.65
N ASP A 421 -10.63 -31.66 -2.36
CA ASP A 421 -11.74 -32.61 -2.57
C ASP A 421 -12.78 -32.04 -3.56
N VAL A 422 -12.87 -30.70 -3.68
CA VAL A 422 -13.89 -30.02 -4.50
C VAL A 422 -13.30 -28.84 -5.28
N ILE A 423 -13.79 -28.62 -6.49
CA ILE A 423 -13.60 -27.39 -7.28
C ILE A 423 -14.93 -26.68 -7.48
N LYS A 424 -14.98 -25.38 -7.16
CA LYS A 424 -16.14 -24.51 -7.40
C LYS A 424 -15.87 -23.66 -8.64
N ILE A 425 -16.73 -23.77 -9.66
CA ILE A 425 -16.62 -23.03 -10.92
C ILE A 425 -17.16 -21.62 -10.70
N ASP A 426 -16.34 -20.60 -10.99
CA ASP A 426 -16.72 -19.20 -10.85
C ASP A 426 -17.99 -18.87 -11.67
N ARG A 427 -18.87 -18.08 -11.06
CA ARG A 427 -20.13 -17.60 -11.64
C ARG A 427 -19.98 -16.96 -13.03
N SER A 428 -18.84 -16.37 -13.37
CA SER A 428 -18.60 -15.74 -14.67
C SER A 428 -18.72 -16.74 -15.81
N PHE A 429 -18.28 -17.98 -15.60
CA PHE A 429 -18.40 -19.04 -16.60
C PHE A 429 -19.82 -19.60 -16.67
N ALA A 430 -20.51 -19.69 -15.52
CA ALA A 430 -21.88 -20.15 -15.45
C ALA A 430 -22.87 -19.17 -16.08
N ARG A 431 -22.64 -17.85 -15.92
CA ARG A 431 -23.52 -16.80 -16.46
C ARG A 431 -23.66 -16.90 -17.98
N ASP A 432 -22.53 -17.08 -18.66
CA ASP A 432 -22.44 -16.96 -20.12
C ASP A 432 -22.57 -18.33 -20.85
N ILE A 433 -22.70 -19.44 -20.10
CA ILE A 433 -22.70 -20.82 -20.64
C ILE A 433 -23.82 -21.12 -21.65
N SER A 434 -24.96 -20.41 -21.55
CA SER A 434 -26.11 -20.62 -22.44
C SER A 434 -25.97 -19.91 -23.79
N SER A 435 -25.15 -18.86 -23.86
CA SER A 435 -25.02 -17.98 -25.04
C SER A 435 -23.63 -18.00 -25.67
N ASP A 436 -22.60 -18.43 -24.94
CA ASP A 436 -21.21 -18.45 -25.40
C ASP A 436 -20.64 -19.88 -25.46
N ARG A 437 -20.25 -20.30 -26.68
CA ARG A 437 -19.58 -21.58 -26.92
C ARG A 437 -18.21 -21.65 -26.26
N GLN A 438 -17.50 -20.53 -26.08
CA GLN A 438 -16.21 -20.52 -25.41
C GLN A 438 -16.38 -20.80 -23.92
N ALA A 439 -17.32 -20.11 -23.24
CA ALA A 439 -17.68 -20.41 -21.86
C ALA A 439 -18.04 -21.90 -21.66
N GLU A 440 -18.86 -22.48 -22.54
CA GLU A 440 -19.20 -23.92 -22.48
C GLU A 440 -17.97 -24.83 -22.66
N ALA A 441 -17.06 -24.50 -23.59
CA ALA A 441 -15.85 -25.27 -23.81
C ALA A 441 -14.92 -25.24 -22.58
N VAL A 442 -14.79 -24.07 -21.93
CA VAL A 442 -14.02 -23.91 -20.70
C VAL A 442 -14.61 -24.75 -19.58
N VAL A 443 -15.93 -24.67 -19.36
CA VAL A 443 -16.61 -25.50 -18.34
C VAL A 443 -16.38 -26.99 -18.58
N LYS A 444 -16.49 -27.48 -19.82
CA LYS A 444 -16.20 -28.89 -20.14
C LYS A 444 -14.75 -29.28 -19.84
N ALA A 445 -13.79 -28.40 -20.12
CA ALA A 445 -12.39 -28.63 -19.81
C ALA A 445 -12.16 -28.71 -18.29
N ILE A 446 -12.79 -27.81 -17.52
CA ILE A 446 -12.74 -27.85 -16.05
C ILE A 446 -13.37 -29.16 -15.53
N VAL A 447 -14.49 -29.60 -16.10
CA VAL A 447 -15.13 -30.85 -15.71
C VAL A 447 -14.23 -32.06 -15.95
N GLN A 448 -13.60 -32.13 -17.12
CA GLN A 448 -12.65 -33.20 -17.44
C GLN A 448 -11.43 -33.17 -16.53
N LEU A 449 -10.93 -31.98 -16.17
CA LEU A 449 -9.81 -31.82 -15.26
C LEU A 449 -10.16 -32.36 -13.85
N ALA A 450 -11.29 -31.95 -13.29
CA ALA A 450 -11.69 -32.42 -11.96
C ALA A 450 -11.91 -33.94 -11.95
N GLN A 451 -12.54 -34.50 -12.98
CA GLN A 451 -12.66 -35.95 -13.13
C GLN A 451 -11.29 -36.66 -13.20
N ALA A 452 -10.32 -36.10 -13.91
CA ALA A 452 -8.97 -36.66 -14.00
C ALA A 452 -8.20 -36.59 -12.67
N LEU A 453 -8.59 -35.68 -11.78
CA LEU A 453 -7.99 -35.47 -10.46
C LEU A 453 -8.81 -36.10 -9.31
N ASP A 454 -9.93 -36.77 -9.62
CA ASP A 454 -10.87 -37.34 -8.65
C ASP A 454 -11.45 -36.28 -7.68
N LEU A 455 -11.79 -35.12 -8.23
CA LEU A 455 -12.37 -33.99 -7.50
C LEU A 455 -13.85 -33.82 -7.83
N ASP A 456 -14.65 -33.51 -6.81
CA ASP A 456 -16.04 -33.09 -6.98
C ASP A 456 -16.10 -31.69 -7.61
N ILE A 457 -17.23 -31.38 -8.27
CA ILE A 457 -17.43 -30.10 -8.95
C ILE A 457 -18.74 -29.48 -8.51
N ILE A 458 -18.68 -28.20 -8.13
CA ILE A 458 -19.84 -27.36 -7.85
C ILE A 458 -19.84 -26.20 -8.84
N ALA A 459 -20.96 -25.93 -9.50
CA ALA A 459 -21.10 -24.72 -10.31
C ALA A 459 -21.89 -23.64 -9.54
N GLU A 460 -21.36 -22.42 -9.55
CA GLU A 460 -21.91 -21.31 -8.79
C GLU A 460 -22.61 -20.26 -9.64
N GLY A 461 -23.43 -19.44 -9.00
CA GLY A 461 -24.08 -18.29 -9.64
C GLY A 461 -25.16 -18.67 -10.63
N ILE A 462 -25.85 -19.80 -10.41
CA ILE A 462 -26.91 -20.26 -11.31
C ILE A 462 -28.18 -19.46 -11.08
N GLU A 463 -28.62 -18.73 -12.10
CA GLU A 463 -29.80 -17.85 -12.02
C GLU A 463 -30.96 -18.33 -12.90
N THR A 464 -30.69 -19.12 -13.93
CA THR A 464 -31.71 -19.59 -14.89
C THR A 464 -31.70 -21.10 -15.08
N GLU A 465 -32.86 -21.68 -15.36
CA GLU A 465 -33.00 -23.10 -15.69
C GLU A 465 -32.14 -23.51 -16.89
N SER A 466 -31.98 -22.61 -17.87
CA SER A 466 -31.14 -22.86 -19.03
C SER A 466 -29.69 -23.14 -18.63
N GLN A 467 -29.13 -22.35 -17.71
CA GLN A 467 -27.77 -22.54 -17.19
C GLN A 467 -27.67 -23.88 -16.46
N ALA A 468 -28.63 -24.20 -15.59
CA ALA A 468 -28.66 -25.45 -14.83
C ALA A 468 -28.67 -26.70 -15.72
N LEU A 469 -29.50 -26.70 -16.77
CA LEU A 469 -29.59 -27.79 -17.75
C LEU A 469 -28.29 -27.93 -18.56
N ARG A 470 -27.70 -26.81 -19.01
CA ARG A 470 -26.44 -26.84 -19.76
C ARG A 470 -25.28 -27.34 -18.89
N LEU A 471 -25.17 -26.90 -17.65
CA LEU A 471 -24.17 -27.38 -16.69
C LEU A 471 -24.31 -28.87 -16.40
N THR A 472 -25.55 -29.34 -16.18
CA THR A 472 -25.84 -30.76 -16.01
C THR A 472 -25.42 -31.57 -17.24
N SER A 473 -25.69 -31.06 -18.45
CA SER A 473 -25.26 -31.71 -19.69
C SER A 473 -23.74 -31.76 -19.88
N CYS A 474 -23.01 -30.85 -19.24
CA CYS A 474 -21.56 -30.85 -19.20
C CYS A 474 -20.97 -31.78 -18.13
N GLY A 475 -21.81 -32.39 -17.28
CA GLY A 475 -21.39 -33.27 -16.19
C GLY A 475 -21.27 -32.59 -14.81
N CYS A 476 -21.73 -31.34 -14.68
CA CYS A 476 -21.76 -30.64 -13.40
C CYS A 476 -23.10 -30.86 -12.68
N PHE A 477 -23.11 -31.82 -11.76
CA PHE A 477 -24.33 -32.26 -11.07
C PHE A 477 -24.60 -31.55 -9.75
N VAL A 478 -23.59 -30.93 -9.15
CA VAL A 478 -23.77 -30.11 -7.95
C VAL A 478 -23.79 -28.64 -8.35
N GLN A 479 -24.81 -27.92 -7.91
CA GLN A 479 -25.06 -26.54 -8.36
C GLN A 479 -25.56 -25.66 -7.22
N GLN A 480 -25.18 -24.39 -7.26
CA GLN A 480 -25.55 -23.36 -6.30
C GLN A 480 -25.88 -22.06 -7.02
N GLY A 481 -26.93 -21.36 -6.59
CA GLY A 481 -27.30 -20.08 -7.15
C GLY A 481 -28.70 -19.63 -6.79
N TYR A 482 -29.05 -18.42 -7.22
CA TYR A 482 -30.34 -17.80 -6.92
C TYR A 482 -31.54 -18.52 -7.55
N LEU A 483 -31.31 -19.36 -8.57
CA LEU A 483 -32.32 -20.26 -9.09
C LEU A 483 -32.85 -21.22 -8.00
N PHE A 484 -31.96 -21.72 -7.15
CA PHE A 484 -32.29 -22.71 -6.12
C PHE A 484 -32.65 -22.04 -4.79
N GLY A 485 -31.90 -21.01 -4.42
CA GLY A 485 -32.20 -20.24 -3.23
C GLY A 485 -31.23 -19.09 -3.06
N ARG A 486 -31.74 -17.97 -2.58
CA ARG A 486 -30.89 -16.89 -2.05
C ARG A 486 -30.35 -17.31 -0.69
N PRO A 487 -29.21 -16.75 -0.24
CA PRO A 487 -28.78 -16.88 1.15
C PRO A 487 -29.92 -16.45 2.08
N MET A 488 -30.20 -17.24 3.12
CA MET A 488 -31.31 -17.02 4.04
C MET A 488 -30.92 -17.36 5.49
N PRO A 489 -31.55 -16.75 6.51
CA PRO A 489 -31.22 -17.04 7.91
C PRO A 489 -31.60 -18.47 8.31
N LEU A 490 -31.07 -18.93 9.45
CA LEU A 490 -31.27 -20.29 9.98
C LEU A 490 -32.75 -20.75 9.99
N SER A 491 -33.66 -19.88 10.43
CA SER A 491 -35.08 -20.20 10.52
C SER A 491 -35.70 -20.47 9.14
N GLU A 492 -35.28 -19.73 8.12
CA GLU A 492 -35.79 -19.86 6.76
C GLU A 492 -35.21 -21.08 6.07
N ILE A 493 -33.90 -21.35 6.22
CA ILE A 493 -33.29 -22.53 5.60
C ILE A 493 -33.84 -23.83 6.20
N THR A 494 -34.13 -23.84 7.50
CA THR A 494 -34.73 -25.00 8.17
C THR A 494 -36.12 -25.29 7.59
N GLN A 495 -36.96 -24.26 7.44
CA GLN A 495 -38.27 -24.40 6.80
C GLN A 495 -38.16 -24.80 5.32
N TYR A 496 -37.16 -24.27 4.61
CA TYR A 496 -36.90 -24.59 3.22
C TYR A 496 -36.54 -26.07 3.03
N LEU A 497 -35.77 -26.65 3.96
CA LEU A 497 -35.44 -28.08 4.01
C LEU A 497 -36.66 -28.94 4.39
N GLU A 498 -37.44 -28.53 5.40
CA GLU A 498 -38.63 -29.26 5.89
C GLU A 498 -39.77 -29.31 4.87
N ALA A 499 -39.95 -28.24 4.08
CA ALA A 499 -40.98 -28.17 3.05
C ALA A 499 -40.79 -29.22 1.93
N GLY A 500 -39.71 -30.01 1.98
CA GLY A 500 -39.41 -31.04 1.01
C GLY A 500 -39.36 -30.44 -0.38
N ALA A 501 -38.82 -29.21 -0.50
CA ALA A 501 -38.71 -28.49 -1.75
C ALA A 501 -37.92 -29.39 -2.69
N ASN A 502 -38.66 -30.12 -3.53
CA ASN A 502 -38.15 -30.76 -4.71
C ASN A 502 -37.76 -29.56 -5.59
N PRO A 503 -36.45 -29.19 -5.62
CA PRO A 503 -36.01 -27.98 -6.31
C PRO A 503 -36.56 -28.01 -7.74
N LEU A 504 -36.57 -29.22 -8.31
CA LEU A 504 -37.23 -29.79 -9.49
C LEU A 504 -38.74 -29.49 -9.77
N GLN A 505 -39.61 -29.30 -8.76
CA GLN A 505 -41.07 -29.51 -8.95
C GLN A 505 -41.84 -28.30 -9.49
N GLY A 506 -41.24 -27.11 -9.48
CA GLY A 506 -41.74 -25.96 -10.25
C GLY A 506 -41.56 -26.10 -11.77
N TYR A 507 -40.84 -27.13 -12.24
CA TYR A 507 -40.24 -27.20 -13.58
C TYR A 507 -41.21 -27.67 -14.67
N GLN A 508 -42.43 -28.11 -14.32
CA GLN A 508 -43.40 -28.64 -15.29
C GLN A 508 -44.63 -27.77 -15.51
N SER A 509 -44.75 -26.61 -14.87
CA SER A 509 -46.03 -25.87 -14.87
C SER A 509 -45.96 -24.36 -15.10
N LYS A 510 -45.08 -23.86 -15.98
CA LYS A 510 -45.29 -22.55 -16.62
C LYS A 510 -44.87 -22.54 -18.09
N PRO A 511 -45.80 -22.32 -19.04
CA PRO A 511 -45.45 -22.16 -20.44
C PRO A 511 -44.68 -20.85 -20.66
N ALA A 512 -43.70 -20.92 -21.57
CA ALA A 512 -42.89 -19.80 -22.02
C ALA A 512 -43.75 -18.68 -22.60
N SER A 513 -44.06 -17.67 -21.78
CA SER A 513 -44.49 -16.36 -22.26
C SER A 513 -44.33 -15.32 -21.17
N GLN A 514 -43.19 -14.65 -21.17
CA GLN A 514 -43.04 -13.18 -21.13
C GLN A 514 -41.57 -12.85 -20.84
N ALA A 515 -40.96 -12.23 -21.85
CA ALA A 515 -39.55 -11.88 -21.97
C ALA A 515 -39.15 -10.70 -21.09
#